data_AF-X1R706-F1
#
_entry.id   AF-X1R706-F1
#
_cell.length_a   1.000
_cell.length_b   1.000
_cell.length_c   1.000
_cell.angle_alpha   90.00
_cell.angle_beta   90.00
_cell.angle_gamma   90.00
#
_symmetry.space_group_name_H-M   'P 1'
#
loop_
_entity.id
_entity.type
_entity.pdbx_description
1 polymer ?
#
loop_
_entity_poly.entity_id
_entity_poly.type
_entity_poly.pdbx_seq_one_letter_code
_entity_poly.pdbx_strand_id
1 'polypeptide(L)' 'GKVSTMTELEGLIRYWESVQKQFSYLLEPSALVHIQNTIKYLKQLQDKER' A
#
# COMPACT_ATOMS: atom_id res chain seq x y z
N GLY A 1 -9.45 15.66 -16.07
CA GLY A 1 -8.07 15.96 -15.66
C GLY A 1 -7.29 14.67 -15.63
N LYS A 2 -6.06 14.64 -16.16
CA LYS A 2 -5.24 13.43 -16.23
C LYS A 2 -4.68 13.15 -14.83
N VAL A 3 -5.24 12.17 -14.13
CA VAL A 3 -4.62 11.64 -12.91
C VAL A 3 -3.31 10.99 -13.36
N SER A 4 -2.19 11.42 -12.78
CA SER A 4 -0.91 10.76 -13.05
C SER A 4 -0.84 9.48 -12.25
N THR A 5 -0.32 8.40 -12.86
CA THR A 5 -0.08 7.09 -12.23
C THR A 5 0.62 7.23 -10.86
N MET A 6 1.53 8.19 -10.73
CA MET A 6 2.21 8.52 -9.47
C MET A 6 1.23 8.88 -8.33
N THR A 7 0.18 9.65 -8.63
CA THR A 7 -0.82 10.05 -7.62
C THR A 7 -1.69 8.86 -7.22
N GLU A 8 -1.99 7.96 -8.15
CA GLU A 8 -2.76 6.73 -7.90
C GLU A 8 -1.97 5.77 -7.02
N LEU A 9 -0.68 5.62 -7.30
CA LEU A 9 0.22 4.76 -6.54
C LEU A 9 0.40 5.27 -5.09
N GLU A 10 0.58 6.58 -4.91
CA GLU A 10 0.61 7.19 -3.57
C GLU A 10 -0.71 6.96 -2.81
N GLY A 11 -1.84 7.08 -3.49
CA GLY A 11 -3.16 6.80 -2.92
C GLY A 11 -3.29 5.35 -2.46
N LEU A 12 -2.84 4.39 -3.27
CA LEU A 12 -2.86 2.96 -2.94
C LEU A 12 -1.96 2.63 -1.75
N ILE A 13 -0.75 3.21 -1.68
CA ILE A 13 0.16 3.03 -0.53
C ILE A 13 -0.52 3.52 0.75
N ARG A 14 -1.08 4.74 0.73
CA ARG A 14 -1.75 5.32 1.90
C ARG A 14 -2.97 4.50 2.34
N TYR A 15 -3.73 3.96 1.38
CA TYR A 15 -4.87 3.09 1.69
C TYR A 15 -4.42 1.86 2.47
N TRP A 16 -3.41 1.13 1.98
CA TRP A 16 -2.94 -0.09 2.65
C TRP A 16 -2.27 0.19 3.99
N GLU A 17 -1.52 1.28 4.12
CA GLU A 17 -0.98 1.72 5.42
C GLU A 17 -2.09 2.03 6.43
N SER A 18 -3.18 2.66 5.98
CA SER A 18 -4.36 2.90 6.81
C SER A 18 -5.05 1.61 7.23
N VAL A 19 -5.26 0.67 6.29
CA VAL A 19 -5.84 -0.65 6.59
C VAL A 19 -4.99 -1.39 7.63
N GLN A 20 -3.68 -1.41 7.44
CA GLN A 20 -2.76 -2.04 8.39
C GLN A 20 -2.86 -1.41 9.78
N LYS A 21 -2.89 -0.07 9.87
CA LYS A 21 -2.98 0.65 11.15
C LYS A 21 -4.30 0.41 11.87
N GLN A 22 -5.42 0.44 11.14
CA GLN A 22 -6.76 0.37 11.73
C GLN A 22 -7.21 -1.06 12.03
N PHE A 23 -6.76 -2.05 11.26
CA PHE A 23 -7.30 -3.41 11.35
C PHE A 23 -6.27 -4.47 11.78
N SER A 24 -5.01 -4.10 12.06
CA SER A 24 -3.96 -5.07 12.45
C SER A 24 -4.34 -6.02 13.58
N TYR A 25 -5.16 -5.58 14.54
CA TYR A 25 -5.62 -6.41 15.66
C TYR A 25 -6.80 -7.34 15.33
N LEU A 26 -7.45 -7.14 14.18
CA LEU A 26 -8.57 -7.96 13.67
C LEU A 26 -8.14 -8.92 12.55
N LEU A 27 -6.94 -8.73 12.01
CA LEU A 27 -6.43 -9.50 10.89
C LEU A 27 -5.64 -10.71 11.39
N GLU A 28 -5.80 -11.83 10.67
CA GLU A 28 -4.91 -12.96 10.85
C GLU A 28 -3.47 -12.57 10.50
N PRO A 29 -2.45 -13.20 11.14
CA PRO A 29 -1.05 -12.91 10.85
C PRO A 29 -0.69 -13.04 9.36
N SER A 30 -1.29 -13.99 8.64
CA SER A 30 -1.12 -14.18 7.20
C SER A 30 -1.59 -12.95 6.41
N ALA A 31 -2.77 -12.43 6.71
CA ALA A 31 -3.33 -11.23 6.09
C ALA A 31 -2.47 -10.00 6.38
N LEU A 32 -1.96 -9.86 7.61
CA LEU A 32 -1.06 -8.78 7.97
C LEU A 32 0.25 -8.82 7.16
N VAL A 33 0.85 -10.00 6.99
CA VAL A 33 2.04 -10.22 6.16
C VAL A 33 1.76 -9.89 4.69
N HIS A 34 0.58 -10.28 4.17
CA HIS A 34 0.19 -9.94 2.80
C HIS A 34 0.09 -8.42 2.60
N ILE A 35 -0.53 -7.69 3.53
CA ILE A 35 -0.63 -6.22 3.46
C ILE A 35 0.76 -5.58 3.50
N GLN A 36 1.64 -6.02 4.40
CA GLN A 36 3.02 -5.52 4.49
C GLN A 36 3.80 -5.74 3.18
N ASN A 37 3.65 -6.92 2.58
CA ASN A 37 4.27 -7.25 1.30
C ASN A 37 3.71 -6.40 0.15
N THR A 38 2.40 -6.16 0.12
CA THR A 38 1.77 -5.26 -0.85
C THR A 38 2.30 -3.83 -0.73
N ILE A 39 2.36 -3.28 0.48
CA ILE A 39 2.93 -1.93 0.71
C ILE A 39 4.38 -1.87 0.22
N LYS A 40 5.19 -2.87 0.55
CA LYS A 40 6.59 -2.95 0.09
C LYS A 40 6.69 -2.97 -1.43
N TYR A 41 5.87 -3.78 -2.10
CA TYR A 41 5.84 -3.87 -3.55
C TYR A 41 5.43 -2.54 -4.21
N LEU A 42 4.40 -1.87 -3.68
CA LEU A 42 3.95 -0.58 -4.20
C LEU A 42 5.04 0.50 -4.06
N LYS A 43 5.75 0.55 -2.93
CA LYS A 43 6.89 1.47 -2.75
C LYS A 43 8.03 1.18 -3.75
N GLN A 44 8.31 -0.09 -4.02
CA GLN A 44 9.30 -0.47 -5.04
C GLN A 44 8.88 -0.07 -6.46
N LEU A 45 7.59 -0.10 -6.78
CA LEU A 45 7.08 0.43 -8.05
C LEU A 45 7.25 1.95 -8.13
N GLN A 46 6.97 2.65 -7.02
CA GLN A 46 7.11 4.10 -6.93
C GLN A 46 8.53 4.55 -7.22
N ASP A 47 9.51 3.86 -6.61
CA ASP A 47 10.92 4.16 -6.80
C ASP A 47 11.41 3.90 -8.24
N LYS A 48 10.75 2.99 -8.97
CA LYS A 48 11.08 2.70 -10.38
C LYS A 48 10.46 3.69 -11.36
N GLU A 49 9.36 4.33 -11.00
CA GLU A 49 8.69 5.34 -11.84
C GLU A 49 9.25 6.77 -11.63
N ARG A 50 10.20 6.95 -10.70
CA ARG A 50 10.82 8.22 -10.35
C ARG A 50 12.14 8.46 -11.11
#